data_AF-A0A072U0X0-F1
#
_entry.id   AF-A0A072U0X0-F1
#
_cell.length_a   1.000
_cell.length_b   1.000
_cell.length_c   1.000
_cell.angle_alpha   90.00
_cell.angle_beta   90.00
_cell.angle_gamma   90.00
#
_symmetry.space_group_name_H-M   'P 1'
#
loop_
_entity.id
_entity.type
_entity.pdbx_description
1 polymer ?
#
loop_
_entity_poly.entity_id
_entity_poly.type
_entity_poly.pdbx_seq_one_letter_code
_entity_poly.pdbx_strand_id
1 'polypeptide(L)' 'MLLFLLSLMNNHANSTTTRCCNDVLWYISPGIPFSCQCVDIAETCESTCKKCTCKQPKQCSCDDYNEYCIQC' A
#
# COMPACT_ATOMS: atom_id res chain seq x y z
N MET A 1 -30.47 37.41 10.27
CA MET A 1 -29.54 37.44 11.42
C MET A 1 -29.80 36.14 12.19
N LEU A 2 -28.99 35.08 12.18
CA LEU A 2 -27.60 34.86 11.81
C LEU A 2 -27.46 33.63 10.89
N LEU A 3 -26.50 33.72 9.98
CA LEU A 3 -25.87 32.59 9.29
C LEU A 3 -25.06 31.80 10.31
N PHE A 4 -25.34 30.51 10.50
CA PHE A 4 -24.39 29.57 11.09
C PHE A 4 -24.03 28.52 10.04
N LEU A 5 -23.06 28.91 9.22
CA LEU A 5 -22.29 28.03 8.35
C LEU A 5 -21.43 27.12 9.26
N LEU A 6 -21.92 25.92 9.55
CA LEU A 6 -21.05 24.85 10.02
C LEU A 6 -20.30 24.32 8.81
N SER A 7 -19.07 24.79 8.67
CA SER A 7 -18.05 24.26 7.77
C SER A 7 -17.98 22.75 7.96
N LEU A 8 -18.53 22.02 6.99
CA LEU A 8 -18.18 20.62 6.77
C LEU A 8 -16.67 20.59 6.54
N MET A 9 -15.92 20.31 7.60
CA MET A 9 -14.58 19.77 7.51
C MET A 9 -14.72 18.43 6.77
N ASN A 10 -14.74 18.51 5.45
CA ASN A 10 -14.33 17.41 4.59
C ASN A 10 -12.88 17.14 4.96
N ASN A 11 -12.67 16.33 6.01
CA ASN A 11 -11.50 15.50 6.09
C ASN A 11 -11.55 14.64 4.84
N HIS A 12 -10.96 15.15 3.77
CA HIS A 12 -10.65 14.42 2.57
C HIS A 12 -9.63 13.38 3.03
N ALA A 13 -10.14 12.31 3.65
CA ALA A 13 -9.46 11.03 3.64
C ALA A 13 -9.33 10.74 2.16
N ASN A 14 -8.18 11.11 1.58
CA ASN A 14 -7.74 10.60 0.30
C ASN A 14 -8.04 9.12 0.39
N SER A 15 -9.05 8.65 -0.35
CA SER A 15 -9.29 7.23 -0.49
C SER A 15 -8.11 6.71 -1.29
N THR A 16 -6.96 6.53 -0.62
CA THR A 16 -5.88 5.68 -1.07
C THR A 16 -6.50 4.31 -1.14
N THR A 17 -7.01 3.96 -2.31
CA THR A 17 -7.43 2.60 -2.66
C THR A 17 -6.24 1.71 -2.35
N THR A 18 -6.23 1.14 -1.15
CA THR A 18 -5.14 0.30 -0.70
C THR A 18 -5.38 -1.01 -1.40
N ARG A 19 -4.68 -1.21 -2.52
CA ARG A 19 -4.74 -2.45 -3.30
C ARG A 19 -4.47 -3.61 -2.34
N CYS A 20 -5.38 -4.58 -2.31
CA CYS A 20 -5.10 -5.83 -1.62
C CYS A 20 -4.07 -6.62 -2.44
N CYS A 21 -3.25 -7.39 -1.76
CA CYS A 21 -2.20 -8.21 -2.33
C CYS A 21 -2.60 -9.68 -2.23
N ASN A 22 -2.44 -10.46 -3.29
CA ASN A 22 -2.80 -11.88 -3.25
C ASN A 22 -1.76 -12.68 -2.44
N ASP A 23 -0.48 -12.37 -2.65
CA ASP A 23 0.64 -13.03 -1.99
C ASP A 23 1.37 -12.06 -1.04
N VAL A 24 1.17 -12.24 0.26
CA VAL A 24 1.84 -11.46 1.30
C VAL A 24 2.85 -12.31 2.05
N LEU A 25 4.10 -11.85 2.09
CA LEU A 25 5.14 -12.41 2.96
C LEU A 25 5.22 -11.60 4.25
N TRP A 26 5.07 -12.29 5.38
CA TRP A 26 5.18 -11.70 6.71
C TRP A 26 6.55 -12.00 7.33
N TYR A 27 7.22 -10.95 7.78
CA TYR A 27 8.53 -11.03 8.40
C TYR A 27 8.39 -10.76 9.89
N ILE A 28 8.71 -11.78 10.67
CA ILE A 28 8.65 -11.75 12.13
C ILE A 28 10.04 -12.10 12.65
N SER A 29 10.69 -11.15 13.29
CA SER A 29 11.98 -11.37 13.96
C SER A 29 11.88 -10.89 15.40
N PRO A 30 12.44 -11.63 16.38
CA PRO A 30 12.45 -11.18 17.76
C PRO A 30 13.09 -9.78 17.88
N GLY A 31 12.33 -8.82 18.41
CA GLY A 31 12.79 -7.45 18.62
C GLY A 31 12.68 -6.51 17.39
N ILE A 32 12.10 -6.97 16.27
CA ILE A 32 11.82 -6.12 15.10
C ILE A 32 10.30 -5.99 14.95
N PRO A 33 9.77 -4.78 14.69
CA PRO A 33 8.34 -4.62 14.40
C PRO A 33 7.92 -5.50 13.22
N PHE A 34 6.69 -6.03 13.31
CA PHE A 34 6.08 -6.81 12.24
C PHE A 34 6.15 -6.01 10.93
N SER A 35 6.70 -6.64 9.90
CA SER A 35 6.66 -6.08 8.56
C SER A 35 6.18 -7.13 7.58
N CYS A 36 5.67 -6.66 6.46
CA CYS A 36 5.11 -7.48 5.41
C CYS A 36 5.52 -6.92 4.06
N GLN A 37 5.55 -7.80 3.06
CA GLN A 37 5.85 -7.46 1.69
C GLN A 37 4.78 -8.08 0.79
N CYS A 38 4.28 -7.29 -0.16
CA CYS A 38 3.46 -7.81 -1.23
C CYS A 38 4.37 -8.35 -2.34
N VAL A 39 4.26 -9.63 -2.67
CA VAL A 39 5.10 -10.27 -3.70
C VAL A 39 4.35 -10.60 -4.98
N ASP A 40 3.17 -10.02 -5.16
CA ASP A 40 2.42 -10.08 -6.41
C ASP A 40 3.32 -9.67 -7.59
N ILE A 41 3.28 -10.49 -8.65
CA ILE A 41 3.92 -10.17 -9.92
C ILE A 41 2.88 -9.54 -10.84
N ALA A 42 3.16 -8.35 -11.32
CA ALA A 42 2.33 -7.62 -12.27
C ALA A 42 3.14 -7.19 -13.50
N GLU A 43 2.46 -6.68 -14.53
CA GLU A 43 3.16 -6.13 -15.70
C GLU A 43 3.98 -4.87 -15.36
N THR A 44 3.56 -4.13 -14.32
CA THR A 44 4.18 -2.90 -13.83
C THR A 44 3.98 -2.79 -12.32
N CYS A 45 4.87 -2.09 -11.60
CA CYS A 45 4.63 -1.79 -10.19
C CYS A 45 3.61 -0.65 -10.01
N GLU A 46 2.97 -0.65 -8.85
CA GLU A 46 2.12 0.43 -8.39
C GLU A 46 2.90 1.74 -8.21
N SER A 47 2.22 2.88 -8.36
CA SER A 47 2.84 4.20 -8.16
C SER A 47 3.26 4.48 -6.72
N THR A 48 2.64 3.79 -5.76
CA THR A 48 3.00 3.83 -4.34
C THR A 48 4.22 3.00 -4.01
N CYS A 49 4.64 2.09 -4.91
CA CYS A 49 5.82 1.27 -4.74
C CYS A 49 7.08 2.11 -4.94
N LYS A 50 7.90 2.23 -3.90
CA LYS A 50 9.18 2.96 -3.91
C LYS A 50 10.29 2.13 -4.53
N LYS A 51 10.27 0.81 -4.34
CA LYS A 51 11.26 -0.12 -4.88
C LYS A 51 10.60 -1.12 -5.81
N CYS A 52 10.68 -0.85 -7.10
CA CYS A 52 10.17 -1.73 -8.14
C CYS A 52 11.30 -2.52 -8.80
N THR A 53 11.20 -3.84 -8.80
CA THR A 53 12.10 -4.72 -9.57
C THR A 53 11.34 -5.33 -10.73
N CYS A 54 11.88 -5.19 -11.94
CA CYS A 54 11.27 -5.72 -13.16
C CYS A 54 12.23 -6.63 -13.92
N LYS A 55 11.70 -7.74 -14.42
CA LYS A 55 12.33 -8.66 -15.36
C LYS A 55 11.54 -8.67 -16.67
N GLN A 56 12.26 -8.69 -17.80
CA GLN A 56 11.61 -8.80 -19.11
C GLN A 56 10.93 -10.17 -19.30
N PRO A 57 9.82 -10.25 -20.06
CA PRO A 57 9.23 -9.14 -20.80
C PRO A 57 8.32 -8.21 -19.99
N LYS A 58 7.66 -8.68 -18.92
CA LYS A 58 6.71 -7.88 -18.11
C LYS A 58 6.42 -8.51 -16.74
N GLN A 59 7.46 -8.74 -15.95
CA GLN A 59 7.30 -9.30 -14.61
C GLN A 59 7.91 -8.32 -13.61
N CYS A 60 7.07 -7.56 -12.93
CA CYS A 60 7.47 -6.58 -11.95
C CYS A 60 6.91 -6.95 -10.57
N SER A 61 7.74 -6.82 -9.54
CA SER A 61 7.37 -6.99 -8.13
C SER A 61 7.71 -5.73 -7.34
N CYS A 62 6.92 -5.47 -6.30
CA CYS A 62 7.23 -4.42 -5.35
C CYS A 62 8.06 -4.97 -4.18
N ASP A 63 9.21 -4.36 -3.93
CA ASP A 63 10.14 -4.76 -2.88
C ASP A 63 10.03 -3.89 -1.62
N ASP A 64 8.92 -3.18 -1.50
CA ASP A 64 8.62 -2.37 -0.32
C ASP A 64 8.16 -3.25 0.84
N TYR A 65 8.73 -2.94 2.02
CA TYR A 65 8.29 -3.50 3.29
C TYR A 65 7.36 -2.50 3.96
N ASN A 66 6.17 -2.95 4.33
CA ASN A 66 5.16 -2.17 5.02
C ASN A 66 4.89 -2.77 6.40
N GLU A 67 4.41 -1.95 7.33
CA GLU A 67 3.92 -2.44 8.64
C GLU A 67 2.52 -3.07 8.51
N TYR A 68 1.83 -2.77 7.42
CA TYR A 68 0.47 -3.23 7.15
C TYR A 68 0.32 -3.67 5.69
N CYS A 69 -0.17 -4.90 5.49
CA CYS A 69 -0.53 -5.45 4.20
C CYS A 69 -1.95 -5.97 4.27
N ILE A 70 -2.73 -5.66 3.24
CA ILE A 70 -4.08 -6.19 3.08
C ILE A 70 -3.97 -7.38 2.14
N GLN A 71 -4.39 -8.55 2.61
CA GLN A 71 -4.49 -9.73 1.76
C GLN A 71 -5.83 -9.75 1.02
N CYS A 72 -5.81 -10.05 -0.28
CA CYS A 72 -6.99 -10.51 -1.02
C CYS A 72 -7.16 -12.03 -0.77
#